data_AF-A0AAD7GIN8-F1
#
_entry.id   AF-A0AAD7GIN8-F1
#
_cell.length_a   1.000
_cell.length_b   1.000
_cell.length_c   1.000
_cell.angle_alpha   90.00
_cell.angle_beta   90.00
_cell.angle_gamma   90.00
#
_symmetry.space_group_name_H-M   'P 1'
#
loop_
_entity.id
_entity.type
_entity.pdbx_description
1 polymer ?
#
loop_
_entity_poly.entity_id
_entity_poly.type
_entity_poly.pdbx_seq_one_letter_code
_entity_poly.pdbx_strand_id
1 'polypeptide(L)'
;MAKNRGIHKKTSNRKRDRIAKKDRRNLKLWAEGARESVLKPHIPAYTDALQRGWRAERDYLTLVCNEFHARISWRLEDHEEPELPLPEYDKHALVPQEELDEEELVRKRLRVEEMNAVGVLR
;
A
#
# COMPACT_ATOMS: atom_id res chain seq x y z
N MET A 1 26.04 14.52 59.39
CA MET A 1 24.97 15.30 58.73
C MET A 1 25.10 15.17 57.23
N ALA A 2 24.25 14.38 56.57
CA ALA A 2 24.29 14.15 55.12
C ALA A 2 23.36 15.15 54.40
N LYS A 3 23.90 15.91 53.42
CA LYS A 3 23.13 16.85 52.60
C LYS A 3 22.58 16.12 51.37
N ASN A 4 21.28 15.85 51.37
CA ASN A 4 20.54 15.35 50.20
C ASN A 4 20.45 16.46 49.14
N ARG A 5 21.14 16.28 48.00
CA ARG A 5 20.94 17.11 46.79
C ARG A 5 20.00 16.37 45.85
N GLY A 6 18.73 16.77 45.86
CA GLY A 6 17.73 16.26 44.93
C GLY A 6 18.09 16.60 43.49
N ILE A 7 18.26 15.58 42.66
CA ILE A 7 18.47 15.73 41.21
C ILE A 7 17.11 16.02 40.58
N HIS A 8 16.85 17.29 40.26
CA HIS A 8 15.72 17.68 39.42
C HIS A 8 16.00 17.25 37.97
N LYS A 9 15.44 16.10 37.55
CA LYS A 9 15.37 15.72 36.13
C LYS A 9 14.34 16.61 35.43
N LYS A 10 14.80 17.63 34.71
CA LYS A 10 13.99 18.34 33.72
C LYS A 10 13.68 17.37 32.56
N THR A 11 12.50 16.78 32.56
CA THR A 11 12.00 16.02 31.40
C THR A 11 11.74 17.00 30.27
N SER A 12 12.63 17.03 29.29
CA SER A 12 12.45 17.74 28.02
C SER A 12 11.18 17.22 27.35
N ASN A 13 10.12 18.02 27.40
CA ASN A 13 8.85 17.74 26.74
C ASN A 13 9.01 18.09 25.25
N ARG A 14 9.67 17.21 24.50
CA ARG A 14 9.68 17.28 23.03
C ARG A 14 8.25 17.02 22.56
N LYS A 15 7.50 18.07 22.26
CA LYS A 15 6.29 17.98 21.44
C LYS A 15 6.72 17.29 20.14
N ARG A 16 6.29 16.03 19.96
CA ARG A 16 6.48 15.34 18.69
C ARG A 16 5.59 16.07 17.69
N ASP A 17 6.20 16.78 16.76
CA ASP A 17 5.47 17.36 15.65
C ASP A 17 4.67 16.24 14.98
N ARG A 18 3.35 16.39 14.96
CA ARG A 18 2.47 15.43 14.29
C ARG A 18 2.81 15.50 12.80
N ILE A 19 3.52 14.49 12.29
CA ILE A 19 3.75 14.28 10.87
C ILE A 19 2.42 14.48 10.13
N ALA A 20 2.40 15.31 9.08
CA ALA A 20 1.19 15.57 8.31
C ALA A 20 0.68 14.27 7.68
N LYS A 21 -0.62 14.11 7.45
CA LYS A 21 -1.19 12.84 6.95
C LYS A 21 -0.51 12.39 5.64
N LYS A 22 -0.21 13.33 4.75
CA LYS A 22 0.58 13.12 3.51
C LYS A 22 2.01 12.62 3.72
N ASP A 23 2.64 12.99 4.84
CA ASP A 23 4.02 12.62 5.16
C ASP A 23 4.07 11.33 6.00
N ARG A 24 2.90 10.86 6.47
CA ARG A 24 2.78 9.55 7.10
C ARG A 24 2.75 8.52 5.98
N ARG A 25 3.91 7.93 5.68
CA ARG A 25 4.04 6.67 4.94
C ARG A 25 3.42 5.48 5.70
N ASN A 26 2.35 5.72 6.47
CA ASN A 26 1.67 4.66 7.17
C ASN A 26 0.55 4.13 6.28
N LEU A 27 0.59 2.84 6.00
CA LEU A 27 -0.49 2.12 5.30
C LEU A 27 -1.76 2.01 6.17
N LYS A 28 -1.92 2.86 7.18
CA LYS A 28 -3.14 2.84 8.01
C LYS A 28 -4.26 3.42 7.18
N LEU A 29 -5.35 2.65 7.03
CA LEU A 29 -6.55 2.99 6.26
C LEU A 29 -6.37 2.96 4.73
N TRP A 30 -5.22 2.49 4.21
CA TRP A 30 -4.98 2.43 2.76
C TRP A 30 -6.00 1.54 2.03
N ALA A 31 -6.53 0.52 2.70
CA ALA A 31 -7.46 -0.44 2.13
C ALA A 31 -8.93 -0.14 2.51
N GLU A 32 -9.24 1.08 2.94
CA GLU A 32 -10.62 1.52 3.18
C GLU A 32 -11.25 2.07 1.90
N GLY A 33 -12.57 2.33 1.94
CA GLY A 33 -13.27 3.02 0.85
C GLY A 33 -13.31 2.21 -0.46
N ALA A 34 -12.95 2.86 -1.55
CA ALA A 34 -13.03 2.26 -2.88
C ALA A 34 -12.08 1.07 -3.04
N ARG A 35 -10.90 1.10 -2.40
CA ARG A 35 -9.96 -0.03 -2.41
C ARG A 35 -10.52 -1.23 -1.67
N GLU A 36 -11.20 -1.02 -0.54
CA GLU A 36 -11.89 -2.10 0.19
C GLU A 36 -12.91 -2.81 -0.71
N SER A 37 -13.68 -2.02 -1.47
CA SER A 37 -14.74 -2.55 -2.33
C SER A 37 -14.22 -3.49 -3.42
N VAL A 38 -12.97 -3.29 -3.86
CA VAL A 38 -12.28 -4.17 -4.81
C VAL A 38 -11.67 -5.38 -4.11
N LEU A 39 -11.01 -5.21 -2.97
CA LEU A 39 -10.23 -6.28 -2.32
C LEU A 39 -11.09 -7.26 -1.50
N LYS A 40 -12.12 -6.76 -0.81
CA LYS A 40 -12.94 -7.53 0.13
C LYS A 40 -13.58 -8.78 -0.48
N PRO A 41 -14.11 -8.76 -1.73
CA PRO A 41 -14.65 -9.96 -2.38
C PRO A 41 -13.63 -11.10 -2.56
N HIS A 42 -12.33 -10.79 -2.62
CA HIS A 42 -11.28 -11.77 -2.87
C HIS A 42 -10.78 -12.48 -1.61
N ILE A 43 -11.09 -12.00 -0.40
CA ILE A 43 -10.57 -12.55 0.87
C ILE A 43 -10.87 -14.05 1.02
N PRO A 44 -12.09 -14.56 0.76
CA PRO A 44 -12.36 -15.99 0.92
C PRO A 44 -11.54 -16.85 -0.05
N ALA A 45 -11.52 -16.50 -1.33
CA ALA A 45 -10.82 -17.27 -2.35
C ALA A 45 -9.29 -17.16 -2.24
N TYR A 46 -8.76 -16.04 -1.74
CA TYR A 46 -7.34 -15.94 -1.36
C TYR A 46 -7.01 -16.89 -0.21
N THR A 47 -7.88 -16.99 0.79
CA THR A 47 -7.69 -17.91 1.93
C THR A 47 -7.66 -19.37 1.46
N ASP A 48 -8.54 -19.75 0.53
CA ASP A 48 -8.55 -21.08 -0.08
C ASP A 48 -7.27 -21.34 -0.91
N ALA A 49 -6.82 -20.34 -1.67
CA ALA A 49 -5.59 -20.44 -2.47
C ALA A 49 -4.35 -20.60 -1.57
N LEU A 50 -4.29 -19.88 -0.45
CA LEU A 50 -3.24 -19.98 0.55
C LEU A 50 -3.15 -21.40 1.13
N GLN A 51 -4.28 -22.03 1.43
CA GLN A 51 -4.32 -23.42 1.93
C GLN A 51 -3.84 -24.45 0.90
N ARG A 52 -3.95 -24.16 -0.39
CA ARG A 52 -3.48 -25.03 -1.49
C ARG A 52 -1.97 -24.91 -1.75
N GLY A 53 -1.31 -23.93 -1.12
CA GLY A 53 0.13 -23.72 -1.17
C GLY A 53 0.56 -22.56 -2.08
N TRP A 54 1.85 -22.23 -2.00
CA TRP A 54 2.42 -20.98 -2.52
C TRP A 54 2.18 -20.72 -4.01
N ARG A 55 2.09 -21.76 -4.86
CA ARG A 55 1.80 -21.58 -6.29
C ARG A 55 0.37 -21.08 -6.51
N ALA A 56 -0.60 -21.73 -5.86
CA ALA A 56 -2.00 -21.35 -5.96
C ALA A 56 -2.23 -19.94 -5.37
N GLU A 57 -1.57 -19.65 -4.25
CA GLU A 57 -1.56 -18.30 -3.68
C GLU A 57 -1.02 -17.26 -4.68
N ARG A 58 0.16 -17.51 -5.28
CA ARG A 58 0.79 -16.57 -6.22
C ARG A 58 -0.08 -16.33 -7.45
N ASP A 59 -0.66 -17.40 -8.00
CA ASP A 59 -1.52 -17.30 -9.18
C ASP A 59 -2.79 -16.50 -8.88
N TYR A 60 -3.38 -16.71 -7.69
CA TYR A 60 -4.55 -15.95 -7.25
C TYR A 60 -4.21 -14.48 -6.96
N LEU A 61 -3.08 -14.20 -6.29
CA LEU A 61 -2.60 -12.83 -6.07
C LEU A 61 -2.39 -12.09 -7.38
N THR A 62 -1.84 -12.75 -8.40
CA THR A 62 -1.64 -12.15 -9.72
C THR A 62 -2.98 -11.69 -10.31
N LEU A 63 -4.03 -12.51 -10.17
CA LEU A 63 -5.38 -12.15 -10.63
C LEU A 63 -5.92 -10.93 -9.88
N VAL A 64 -5.82 -10.92 -8.54
CA VAL A 64 -6.30 -9.80 -7.71
C VAL A 64 -5.54 -8.52 -8.03
N CYS A 65 -4.21 -8.59 -8.20
CA CYS A 65 -3.39 -7.44 -8.56
C CYS A 65 -3.79 -6.87 -9.94
N ASN A 66 -4.04 -7.73 -10.92
CA ASN A 66 -4.48 -7.30 -12.25
C ASN A 66 -5.84 -6.59 -12.18
N GLU A 67 -6.81 -7.14 -11.44
CA GLU A 67 -8.10 -6.49 -11.24
C GLU A 67 -7.97 -5.15 -10.51
N PHE A 68 -7.18 -5.12 -9.43
CA PHE A 68 -6.94 -3.92 -8.65
C PHE A 68 -6.33 -2.80 -9.50
N HIS A 69 -5.29 -3.10 -10.28
CA HIS A 69 -4.61 -2.11 -11.11
C HIS A 69 -5.36 -1.75 -12.40
N ALA A 70 -6.29 -2.57 -12.86
CA ALA A 70 -7.21 -2.20 -13.93
C ALA A 70 -8.25 -1.17 -13.45
N ARG A 71 -8.65 -1.23 -12.17
CA ARG A 71 -9.65 -0.31 -11.58
C ARG A 71 -9.03 0.94 -10.96
N ILE A 72 -7.83 0.81 -10.38
CA ILE A 72 -7.18 1.86 -9.59
C ILE A 72 -5.77 2.08 -10.14
N SER A 73 -5.51 3.31 -10.60
CA SER A 73 -4.22 3.67 -11.17
C SER A 73 -3.09 3.45 -10.15
N TRP A 74 -2.00 2.83 -10.60
CA TRP A 74 -0.79 2.67 -9.81
C TRP A 74 -0.08 4.01 -9.50
N ARG A 75 -0.43 5.08 -10.23
CA ARG A 75 0.08 6.44 -10.00
C ARG A 75 -0.58 7.12 -8.81
N LEU A 76 -1.72 6.61 -8.36
CA LEU A 76 -2.47 7.14 -7.24
C LEU A 76 -1.71 6.86 -5.94
N GLU A 77 -1.47 7.89 -5.12
CA GLU A 77 -0.80 7.70 -3.84
C GLU A 77 -1.70 6.94 -2.85
N ASP A 78 -1.09 6.27 -1.87
CA ASP A 78 -1.82 5.44 -0.88
C ASP A 78 -2.84 6.23 -0.06
N HIS A 79 -2.70 7.56 0.00
CA HIS A 79 -3.55 8.46 0.77
C HIS A 79 -4.65 9.13 -0.06
N GLU A 80 -4.59 9.01 -1.39
CA GLU A 80 -5.56 9.55 -2.32
C GLU A 80 -6.66 8.51 -2.58
N GLU A 81 -7.91 8.94 -2.69
CA GLU A 81 -9.02 8.03 -3.05
C GLU A 81 -9.24 8.05 -4.57
N PRO A 82 -9.51 6.90 -5.20
CA PRO A 82 -9.87 6.86 -6.61
C PRO A 82 -11.24 7.50 -6.83
N GLU A 83 -11.43 8.11 -8.00
CA GLU A 83 -12.72 8.67 -8.39
C GLU A 83 -13.77 7.57 -8.58
N LEU A 84 -15.00 7.85 -8.15
CA LEU A 84 -16.14 6.94 -8.30
C LEU A 84 -17.08 7.43 -9.41
N PRO A 85 -17.71 6.53 -10.19
CA PRO A 85 -17.63 5.08 -10.09
C PRO A 85 -16.29 4.52 -10.61
N LEU A 86 -15.83 3.42 -10.02
CA LEU A 86 -14.65 2.71 -10.53
C LEU A 86 -14.94 2.15 -11.93
N PRO A 87 -13.92 2.06 -12.81
CA PRO A 87 -14.05 1.38 -14.10
C PRO A 87 -14.54 -0.07 -13.93
N GLU A 88 -15.32 -0.54 -14.91
CA GLU A 88 -15.67 -1.96 -14.99
C GLU A 88 -14.41 -2.77 -15.29
N TYR A 89 -14.23 -3.87 -14.56
CA TYR A 89 -13.11 -4.78 -14.80
C TYR A 89 -13.51 -5.85 -15.81
N ASP A 90 -12.81 -5.87 -16.94
CA ASP A 90 -12.87 -6.96 -17.90
C ASP A 90 -11.56 -7.76 -17.89
N LYS A 91 -11.66 -9.02 -17.44
CA LYS A 91 -10.53 -9.97 -17.39
C LYS A 91 -9.97 -10.35 -18.76
N HIS A 92 -10.70 -10.07 -19.83
CA HIS A 92 -10.31 -10.35 -21.21
C HIS A 92 -9.86 -9.10 -21.97
N ALA A 93 -9.90 -7.92 -21.33
CA ALA A 93 -9.42 -6.70 -21.93
C ALA A 93 -7.91 -6.82 -22.24
N LEU A 94 -7.52 -6.36 -23.42
CA LEU A 94 -6.11 -6.17 -23.75
C LEU A 94 -5.58 -5.05 -22.86
N VAL A 95 -4.48 -5.33 -22.15
CA VAL A 95 -3.78 -4.29 -21.38
C VAL A 95 -3.26 -3.25 -22.37
N PRO A 96 -3.75 -1.99 -22.33
CA PRO A 96 -3.22 -0.95 -23.20
C PRO A 96 -1.73 -0.81 -22.93
N GLN A 97 -0.92 -0.85 -23.97
CA GLN A 97 0.50 -0.54 -23.82
C GLN A 97 0.62 0.95 -23.51
N GLU A 98 0.88 1.28 -22.24
CA GLU A 98 1.18 2.65 -21.84
C GLU A 98 2.49 3.08 -22.52
N GLU A 99 2.41 4.12 -23.36
CA GLU A 99 3.59 4.85 -23.81
C GLU A 99 4.09 5.70 -22.63
N LEU A 100 5.11 5.19 -21.95
CA LEU A 100 5.77 5.88 -20.85
C LEU A 100 7.00 6.60 -21.39
N ASP A 101 7.17 7.87 -21.02
CA ASP A 101 8.42 8.59 -21.27
C ASP A 101 9.57 8.05 -20.38
N GLU A 102 10.81 8.49 -20.65
CA GLU A 102 11.98 8.03 -19.89
C GLU A 102 11.88 8.33 -18.39
N GLU A 103 11.27 9.45 -18.00
CA GLU A 103 11.10 9.84 -16.61
C GLU A 103 10.02 9.00 -15.90
N GLU A 104 8.94 8.67 -16.59
CA GLU A 104 7.87 7.80 -16.13
C GLU A 104 8.35 6.35 -15.98
N LEU A 105 9.23 5.88 -16.88
CA LEU A 105 9.87 4.58 -16.75
C LEU A 105 10.74 4.50 -15.49
N VAL A 106 11.51 5.55 -15.20
CA VAL A 106 12.32 5.64 -13.97
C VAL A 106 11.41 5.68 -12.74
N ARG A 107 10.36 6.51 -12.75
CA ARG A 107 9.39 6.58 -11.63
C ARG A 107 8.70 5.24 -11.38
N LYS A 108 8.26 4.57 -12.44
CA LYS A 108 7.65 3.23 -12.36
C LYS A 108 8.62 2.21 -11.76
N ARG A 109 9.88 2.19 -12.22
CA ARG A 109 10.91 1.32 -11.67
C ARG A 109 11.13 1.57 -10.18
N LEU A 110 11.33 2.83 -9.78
CA LEU A 110 11.57 3.19 -8.38
C LEU A 110 10.40 2.81 -7.48
N ARG A 111 9.17 2.99 -7.94
CA ARG A 111 7.97 2.60 -7.18
C ARG A 111 7.89 1.09 -7.00
N VAL A 112 8.17 0.31 -8.04
CA VAL A 112 8.22 -1.16 -7.95
C VAL A 112 9.34 -1.62 -7.00
N GLU A 113 10.51 -0.99 -7.04
CA GLU A 113 11.62 -1.28 -6.11
C GLU A 113 11.24 -0.97 -4.66
N GLU A 114 10.59 0.17 -4.39
CA GLU A 114 10.10 0.53 -3.05
C GLU A 114 9.09 -0.51 -2.52
N MET A 115 8.11 -0.89 -3.35
CA MET A 115 7.11 -1.90 -2.99
C MET A 115 7.74 -3.26 -2.69
N ASN A 116 8.71 -3.69 -3.51
CA ASN A 116 9.40 -4.97 -3.32
C ASN A 116 10.30 -4.96 -2.07
N ALA A 117 10.96 -3.85 -1.76
CA ALA A 117 11.81 -3.73 -0.57
C ALA A 117 11.02 -3.90 0.74
N VAL A 118 9.76 -3.46 0.77
CA VAL A 118 8.86 -3.64 1.93
C VAL A 118 8.40 -5.10 2.06
N GLY A 119 8.29 -5.85 0.95
CA GLY A 119 7.87 -7.25 0.93
C GLY A 119 8.92 -8.26 1.40
N VAL A 120 10.22 -7.91 1.38
CA VAL A 120 11.34 -8.81 1.72
C VAL A 120 11.58 -8.95 3.23
N LEU A 121 10.89 -8.17 4.08
CA LEU A 121 11.01 -8.24 5.55
C LEU A 121 10.02 -9.20 6.23
N ARG A 122 9.47 -10.20 5.53
CA ARG A 122 8.60 -11.23 6.11
C ARG A 122 9.28 -12.59 6.18
#